data_AF-A0A965PTI1-F1
#
_entry.id   AF-A0A965PTI1-F1
#
_cell.length_a   1.000
_cell.length_b   1.000
_cell.length_c   1.000
_cell.angle_alpha   90.00
_cell.angle_beta   90.00
_cell.angle_gamma   90.00
#
_symmetry.space_group_name_H-M   'P 1'
#
loop_
_entity.id
_entity.type
_entity.pdbx_description
1 polymer ?
#
loop_
_entity_poly.entity_id
_entity_poly.type
_entity_poly.pdbx_seq_one_letter_code
_entity_poly.pdbx_strand_id
1 'polypeptide(L)' 'MAPKEYSQQYIDQLNNILRLFFNSINSVQQINIANLNINISTLPTQADLANLRVGDVYRDSATNTLKIKV' A
#
# COMPACT_ATOMS: atom_id res chain seq x y z
N MET A 1 -43.33 -20.61 -18.47
CA MET A 1 -42.96 -21.03 -17.10
C MET A 1 -42.04 -19.96 -16.54
N ALA A 2 -42.33 -19.39 -15.38
CA ALA A 2 -41.41 -18.46 -14.73
C ALA A 2 -40.10 -19.20 -14.36
N PRO A 3 -38.91 -18.58 -14.46
CA PRO A 3 -37.64 -19.26 -14.25
C PRO A 3 -37.56 -19.81 -12.83
N LYS A 4 -36.86 -20.94 -12.62
CA LYS A 4 -36.50 -21.42 -11.26
C LYS A 4 -35.83 -20.27 -10.53
N GLU A 5 -36.52 -19.72 -9.53
CA GLU A 5 -35.95 -18.71 -8.65
C GLU A 5 -34.69 -19.33 -8.04
N TYR A 6 -33.56 -18.65 -8.20
CA TYR A 6 -32.34 -19.03 -7.50
C TYR A 6 -32.66 -19.11 -6.01
N SER A 7 -32.19 -20.15 -5.31
CA SER A 7 -32.47 -20.26 -3.88
C SER A 7 -31.96 -19.00 -3.18
N GLN A 8 -32.82 -18.40 -2.35
CA GLN A 8 -32.49 -17.17 -1.62
C GLN A 8 -31.15 -17.33 -0.86
N GLN A 9 -30.95 -18.51 -0.26
CA GLN A 9 -29.71 -18.89 0.41
C GLN A 9 -28.46 -18.79 -0.49
N TYR A 10 -28.55 -19.16 -1.77
CA TYR A 10 -27.43 -19.05 -2.71
C TYR A 10 -27.10 -17.58 -3.00
N ILE A 11 -28.12 -16.75 -3.19
CA ILE A 11 -27.96 -15.32 -3.43
C ILE A 11 -27.35 -14.61 -2.20
N ASP A 12 -27.79 -14.98 -1.00
CA ASP A 12 -27.25 -14.44 0.25
C ASP A 12 -25.77 -14.81 0.45
N GLN A 13 -25.40 -16.06 0.14
CA GLN A 13 -24.00 -16.52 0.18
C GLN A 13 -23.14 -15.76 -0.83
N LEU A 14 -23.62 -15.60 -2.06
CA LEU A 14 -22.93 -14.84 -3.11
C LEU A 14 -22.70 -13.39 -2.68
N ASN A 15 -23.74 -12.72 -2.18
CA ASN A 15 -23.65 -11.34 -1.71
C ASN A 15 -22.66 -11.18 -0.55
N ASN A 16 -22.61 -12.15 0.36
CA ASN A 16 -21.64 -12.12 1.46
C ASN A 16 -20.20 -12.25 0.96
N ILE A 17 -19.94 -13.15 -0.01
CA ILE A 17 -18.61 -13.31 -0.62
C ILE A 17 -18.19 -12.02 -1.35
N LEU A 18 -19.10 -11.44 -2.15
CA LEU A 18 -18.82 -10.18 -2.86
C LEU A 18 -18.49 -9.05 -1.87
N ARG A 19 -19.23 -8.95 -0.77
CA ARG A 19 -18.95 -7.97 0.30
C ARG A 19 -17.56 -8.17 0.90
N LEU A 20 -17.19 -9.40 1.24
CA LEU A 20 -15.86 -9.72 1.78
C LEU A 20 -14.75 -9.39 0.77
N PHE A 21 -14.95 -9.72 -0.50
CA PHE A 21 -14.02 -9.42 -1.59
C PHE A 21 -13.77 -7.90 -1.72
N PHE A 22 -14.82 -7.09 -1.82
CA PHE A 22 -14.66 -5.64 -1.94
C PHE A 22 -14.14 -4.97 -0.66
N ASN A 23 -14.46 -5.51 0.52
CA ASN A 23 -13.86 -5.05 1.77
C ASN A 23 -12.35 -5.35 1.82
N SER A 24 -11.90 -6.45 1.23
CA SER A 24 -10.46 -6.76 1.17
C SER A 24 -9.70 -5.80 0.25
N ILE A 25 -10.30 -5.40 -0.88
CA ILE A 25 -9.73 -4.42 -1.82
C ILE A 25 -9.64 -3.03 -1.19
N ASN A 26 -10.68 -2.61 -0.47
CA ASN A 26 -10.74 -1.29 0.16
C ASN A 26 -10.04 -1.23 1.52
N SER A 27 -9.55 -2.37 2.03
CA SER A 27 -8.78 -2.38 3.27
C SER A 27 -7.44 -1.67 3.04
N VAL A 28 -7.13 -0.69 3.90
CA VAL A 28 -5.78 -0.13 4.00
C VAL A 28 -4.88 -1.29 4.43
N GLN A 29 -4.16 -1.88 3.48
CA GLN A 29 -3.20 -2.92 3.79
C GLN A 29 -2.12 -2.29 4.66
N GLN A 30 -2.03 -2.74 5.91
CA GLN A 30 -0.92 -2.39 6.77
C GLN A 30 0.34 -3.01 6.14
N ILE A 31 1.12 -2.19 5.44
CA ILE A 31 2.43 -2.62 4.95
C ILE A 31 3.28 -2.83 6.20
N ASN A 32 3.57 -4.09 6.51
CA ASN A 32 4.52 -4.41 7.57
C ASN A 32 5.93 -4.01 7.10
N ILE A 33 6.31 -2.79 7.44
CA ILE A 33 7.59 -2.17 7.10
C ILE A 33 8.79 -2.94 7.68
N ALA A 34 8.59 -3.79 8.69
CA ALA A 34 9.69 -4.54 9.32
C ALA A 34 10.36 -5.54 8.37
N ASN A 35 9.65 -5.99 7.33
CA ASN A 35 10.18 -6.91 6.31
C ASN A 35 10.50 -6.23 4.98
N LEU A 36 10.37 -4.89 4.89
CA LEU A 36 10.68 -4.17 3.65
C LEU A 36 12.20 -4.01 3.51
N ASN A 37 12.78 -4.75 2.57
CA ASN A 37 14.13 -4.46 2.09
C ASN A 37 14.06 -3.31 1.07
N ILE A 38 14.52 -2.12 1.47
CA ILE A 38 14.56 -0.93 0.61
C ILE A 38 15.97 -0.81 0.02
N ASN A 39 16.08 -0.81 -1.31
CA ASN A 39 17.33 -0.48 -1.97
C ASN A 39 17.63 1.02 -1.80
N ILE A 40 18.53 1.36 -0.88
CA ILE A 40 18.89 2.75 -0.57
C ILE A 40 19.80 3.41 -1.63
N SER A 41 20.29 2.66 -2.62
CA SER A 41 21.12 3.21 -3.69
C SER A 41 20.32 4.02 -4.70
N THR A 42 19.01 3.78 -4.79
CA THR A 42 18.09 4.53 -5.67
C THR A 42 17.52 5.78 -5.00
N LEU A 43 17.81 6.00 -3.71
CA LEU A 43 17.39 7.21 -3.02
C LEU A 43 18.25 8.40 -3.45
N PRO A 44 17.67 9.61 -3.53
CA PRO A 44 18.42 10.85 -3.71
C PRO A 44 19.48 11.03 -2.62
N THR A 45 20.49 11.83 -2.92
CA THR A 45 21.59 12.13 -1.99
C THR A 45 21.49 13.56 -1.46
N GLN A 46 22.35 13.90 -0.49
CA GLN A 46 22.50 15.28 -0.01
C GLN A 46 22.72 16.32 -1.13
N ALA A 47 23.30 15.92 -2.27
CA ALA A 47 23.49 16.80 -3.43
C ALA A 47 22.16 17.23 -4.09
N ASP A 48 21.13 16.41 -3.95
CA ASP A 48 19.81 16.63 -4.56
C ASP A 48 18.87 17.44 -3.65
N LEU A 49 19.31 17.79 -2.43
CA LEU A 49 18.46 18.32 -1.37
C LEU A 49 17.67 19.58 -1.78
N ALA A 50 18.24 20.43 -2.65
CA ALA A 50 17.57 21.62 -3.15
C ALA A 50 16.28 21.30 -3.93
N ASN A 51 16.26 20.16 -4.63
CA ASN A 51 15.16 19.75 -5.52
C ASN A 51 14.11 18.87 -4.81
N LEU A 52 14.41 18.38 -3.62
CA LEU A 52 13.49 17.54 -2.84
C LEU A 52 12.37 18.36 -2.19
N ARG A 53 11.24 17.72 -1.92
CA ARG A 53 10.14 18.31 -1.14
C ARG A 53 10.37 18.08 0.36
N VAL A 54 9.78 18.94 1.18
CA VAL A 54 9.73 18.71 2.64
C VAL A 54 9.03 17.37 2.89
N GLY A 55 9.64 16.52 3.71
CA GLY A 55 9.19 15.16 3.98
C GLY A 55 9.85 14.07 3.13
N ASP A 56 10.55 14.41 2.05
CA ASP A 56 11.27 13.42 1.25
C ASP A 56 12.46 12.83 2.01
N VAL A 57 12.66 11.52 1.87
CA VAL A 57 13.81 10.80 2.44
C VAL A 57 14.97 10.83 1.45
N TYR A 58 16.16 11.17 1.95
CA TYR A 58 17.39 11.13 1.18
C TYR A 58 18.52 10.48 1.98
N ARG A 59 19.55 10.02 1.27
CA ARG A 59 20.74 9.42 1.86
C ARG A 59 21.79 10.50 2.13
N ASP A 60 22.24 10.57 3.37
CA ASP A 60 23.45 11.31 3.72
C ASP A 60 24.67 10.41 3.45
N SER A 61 25.35 10.67 2.33
CA SER A 61 26.52 9.90 1.91
C SER A 61 27.74 10.07 2.83
N ALA A 62 27.79 11.09 3.68
CA ALA A 62 28.93 11.31 4.59
C ALA A 62 28.82 10.44 5.85
N THR A 63 27.60 10.25 6.36
CA THR A 63 27.35 9.52 7.61
C THR A 63 26.68 8.17 7.40
N ASN A 64 26.33 7.82 6.15
CA ASN A 64 25.55 6.63 5.79
C ASN A 64 24.23 6.53 6.57
N THR A 65 23.58 7.67 6.79
CA THR A 65 22.28 7.75 7.46
C THR A 65 21.17 8.14 6.49
N LEU A 66 19.94 7.75 6.81
CA LEU A 66 18.75 8.24 6.13
C LEU A 66 18.24 9.47 6.87
N LYS A 67 17.99 10.55 6.12
CA LYS A 67 17.50 11.81 6.64
C LYS A 67 16.22 12.21 5.91
N ILE A 68 15.41 13.01 6.59
CA ILE A 68 14.19 13.58 6.03
C ILE A 68 14.46 15.07 5.80
N LYS A 69 14.10 15.58 4.61
CA LYS A 69 14.14 17.02 4.37
C LYS A 69 13.10 17.70 5.25
N VAL A 70 13.56 18.60 6.11
CA VAL A 70 12.71 19.50 6.90
C VAL A 70 12.43 20.79 6.15
#